data_AF-A0A0M3HKI5-F1
#
_entry.id   AF-A0A0M3HKI5-F1
#
_cell.length_a   1.000
_cell.length_b   1.000
_cell.length_c   1.000
_cell.angle_alpha   90.00
_cell.angle_beta   90.00
_cell.angle_gamma   90.00
#
_symmetry.space_group_name_H-M   'P 1'
#
loop_
_entity.id
_entity.type
_entity.pdbx_description
1 polymer ?
#
loop_
_entity_poly.entity_id
_entity_poly.type
_entity_poly.pdbx_seq_one_letter_code
_entity_poly.pdbx_strand_id
1 'polypeptide(L)' 'MPAQMPFEATEAFGDLLYPYIIDMVLNCSTDQAYNQLHCCEDIKRAIITDAGSLTPPYEYIAELRLKRFHLPSFASTSME' A
#
# COMPACT_ATOMS: atom_id res chain seq x y z
N MET A 1 -7.37 17.82 9.19
CA MET A 1 -6.92 16.75 8.28
C MET A 1 -5.40 16.70 8.32
N PRO A 2 -4.75 15.53 8.22
CA PRO A 2 -3.29 15.40 8.30
C PRO A 2 -2.55 16.34 7.33
N ALA A 3 -3.09 16.51 6.12
CA ALA A 3 -2.54 17.42 5.11
C ALA A 3 -2.63 18.92 5.48
N GLN A 4 -3.39 19.31 6.50
CA GLN A 4 -3.52 20.72 6.94
C GLN A 4 -2.43 21.12 7.94
N MET A 5 -1.76 20.16 8.57
CA MET A 5 -0.63 20.37 9.49
C MET A 5 0.50 19.41 9.10
N PRO A 6 1.24 19.71 8.03
CA PRO A 6 2.14 18.76 7.40
C PRO A 6 3.35 18.40 8.27
N PHE A 7 3.80 19.31 9.12
CA PHE A 7 4.93 19.09 10.01
C PHE A 7 4.57 18.07 11.10
N GLU A 8 3.51 18.33 11.85
CA GLU A 8 3.00 17.48 12.92
C GLU A 8 2.54 16.12 12.39
N ALA A 9 1.93 16.09 11.20
CA ALA A 9 1.54 14.84 10.56
C ALA A 9 2.75 13.98 10.18
N THR A 10 3.84 14.61 9.71
CA THR A 10 5.07 13.89 9.35
C THR A 10 5.76 13.33 10.59
N GLU A 11 5.87 14.11 11.66
CA GLU A 11 6.46 13.67 12.93
C GLU A 11 5.66 12.49 13.52
N ALA A 12 4.34 12.66 13.68
CA ALA A 12 3.49 11.62 14.24
C ALA A 12 3.47 10.34 13.39
N PHE A 13 3.48 10.46 12.05
CA PHE A 13 3.57 9.29 11.17
C PHE A 13 4.94 8.61 11.25
N GLY A 14 6.02 9.40 11.32
CA GLY A 14 7.39 8.90 11.45
C GLY A 14 7.60 8.09 12.73
N ASP A 15 7.11 8.59 13.86
CA ASP A 15 7.19 7.91 15.16
C ASP A 15 6.51 6.53 15.14
N LEU A 16 5.36 6.43 14.45
CA LEU A 16 4.62 5.18 14.29
C LEU A 16 5.29 4.22 13.31
N LEU A 17 5.96 4.73 12.27
CA LEU A 17 6.62 3.93 11.25
C LEU A 17 7.98 3.39 11.71
N TYR A 18 8.70 4.15 12.54
CA TYR A 18 10.05 3.84 13.01
C TYR A 18 10.30 2.38 13.44
N PRO A 19 9.47 1.74 14.29
CA PRO A 19 9.70 0.35 14.69
C PRO A 19 9.64 -0.65 13.52
N TYR A 20 8.80 -0.39 12.51
CA TYR A 20 8.65 -1.26 11.33
C TYR A 20 9.78 -1.09 10.33
N ILE A 21 10.42 0.09 10.27
CA ILE A 21 11.57 0.33 9.38
C ILE A 21 12.73 -0.59 9.75
N ILE A 22 13.01 -0.74 11.05
CA ILE A 22 14.10 -1.59 11.53
C ILE A 22 13.83 -3.06 11.15
N ASP A 23 12.59 -3.53 11.33
CA ASP A 23 12.21 -4.90 10.96
C ASP A 23 12.26 -5.11 9.43
N MET A 24 11.82 -4.13 8.63
CA MET A 24 11.94 -4.17 7.17
C MET A 24 13.40 -4.24 6.71
N VAL A 25 14.27 -3.40 7.25
CA VAL A 25 15.69 -3.34 6.81
C VAL A 25 16.44 -4.62 7.15
N LEU A 26 16.12 -5.24 8.30
CA LEU A 26 16.81 -6.46 8.75
C LEU A 26 16.25 -7.73 8.11
N ASN A 27 14.94 -7.79 7.87
CA ASN A 27 14.25 -9.04 7.51
C ASN A 27 13.59 -9.04 6.12
N CYS A 28 13.50 -7.89 5.44
CA CYS A 28 12.98 -7.81 4.08
C CYS A 28 14.10 -7.57 3.06
N SER A 29 14.76 -8.65 2.63
CA SER A 29 15.68 -8.57 1.49
C SER A 29 14.91 -8.51 0.17
N THR A 30 15.32 -7.63 -0.74
CA THR A 30 14.76 -7.53 -2.11
C THR A 30 15.09 -8.73 -2.98
N ASP A 31 16.07 -9.55 -2.58
CA ASP A 31 16.49 -10.75 -3.32
C ASP A 31 15.63 -11.98 -2.97
N GLN A 32 14.82 -11.89 -1.91
CA GLN A 32 13.98 -12.99 -1.44
C GLN A 32 12.55 -12.81 -1.93
N ALA A 33 11.94 -13.90 -2.41
CA ALA A 33 10.54 -13.88 -2.82
C ALA A 33 9.61 -13.66 -1.60
N TYR A 34 8.44 -13.05 -1.84
CA TYR A 34 7.42 -12.76 -0.82
C TYR A 34 7.15 -13.91 0.19
N ASN A 35 7.16 -15.15 -0.29
CA ASN A 35 6.88 -16.34 0.53
C ASN A 35 7.99 -16.68 1.53
N GLN A 36 9.22 -16.20 1.31
CA GLN A 36 10.42 -16.51 2.10
C GLN A 36 10.84 -15.38 3.06
N LEU A 37 10.12 -14.26 3.06
CA LEU A 37 10.37 -13.13 3.95
C LEU A 37 10.06 -13.50 5.41
N HIS A 38 11.01 -13.28 6.31
CA HIS A 38 10.89 -13.51 7.75
C HIS A 38 10.57 -12.23 8.53
N CYS A 39 9.64 -11.42 8.03
CA CYS A 39 9.20 -10.18 8.67
C CYS A 39 7.95 -10.38 9.54
N CYS A 40 7.64 -9.41 10.40
CA CYS A 40 6.40 -9.40 11.17
C CYS A 40 5.16 -9.51 10.25
N GLU A 41 4.09 -10.14 10.74
CA GLU A 41 2.84 -10.31 10.00
C GLU A 41 2.24 -8.97 9.54
N ASP A 42 2.41 -7.90 10.31
CA ASP A 42 1.94 -6.56 9.93
C ASP A 42 2.64 -6.05 8.66
N ILE A 43 3.96 -6.26 8.57
CA ILE A 43 4.75 -5.88 7.40
C ILE A 43 4.39 -6.79 6.23
N LYS A 44 4.27 -8.09 6.46
CA LYS A 44 3.88 -9.05 5.41
C LYS A 44 2.52 -8.76 4.82
N ARG A 45 1.58 -8.28 5.64
CA ARG A 45 0.27 -7.79 5.19
C ARG A 45 0.40 -6.47 4.46
N ALA A 46 1.31 -5.57 4.84
CA ALA A 46 1.51 -4.29 4.16
C ALA A 46 2.15 -4.40 2.76
N ILE A 47 2.72 -5.56 2.37
CA ILE A 47 3.29 -5.76 1.03
C ILE A 47 2.18 -6.04 0.01
N ILE A 48 1.90 -5.04 -0.83
CA ILE A 48 0.85 -5.10 -1.87
C ILE A 48 1.38 -5.66 -3.20
N THR A 49 2.65 -5.40 -3.51
CA THR A 49 3.29 -5.82 -4.77
C THR A 49 4.67 -6.40 -4.52
N ASP A 50 5.00 -7.48 -5.22
CA ASP A 50 6.33 -8.09 -5.23
C ASP A 50 6.74 -8.42 -6.68
N ALA A 51 7.98 -8.10 -7.06
CA ALA A 51 8.53 -8.34 -8.39
C ALA A 51 7.63 -7.92 -9.58
N GLY A 52 6.87 -6.83 -9.44
CA GLY A 52 5.97 -6.32 -10.48
C GLY A 52 4.59 -6.99 -10.55
N SER A 53 4.30 -7.95 -9.67
CA SER A 53 2.98 -8.60 -9.52
C SER A 53 2.30 -8.20 -8.22
N LEU A 54 0.97 -8.31 -8.17
CA LEU A 54 0.22 -8.16 -6.92
C LEU A 54 0.46 -9.40 -6.05
N THR A 55 0.59 -9.20 -4.74
CA THR A 55 0.64 -10.34 -3.81
C THR A 55 -0.75 -10.98 -3.68
N PRO A 56 -0.86 -12.26 -3.28
CA PRO A 56 -2.11 -13.01 -3.30
C PRO A 56 -3.31 -12.31 -2.61
N PRO A 57 -3.14 -11.62 -1.45
CA PRO A 57 -4.24 -10.92 -0.79
C PRO A 57 -4.78 -9.72 -1.58
N TYR A 58 -4.02 -9.20 -2.55
CA TYR A 58 -4.30 -7.95 -3.25
C TYR A 58 -4.64 -8.13 -4.73
N GLU A 59 -4.75 -9.37 -5.22
CA GLU A 59 -5.15 -9.68 -6.60
C GLU A 59 -6.50 -9.04 -6.97
N TYR A 60 -7.41 -8.89 -5.99
CA TYR A 60 -8.71 -8.22 -6.17
C TYR A 60 -8.59 -6.76 -6.67
N ILE A 61 -7.46 -6.08 -6.44
CA ILE A 61 -7.22 -4.73 -6.93
C ILE A 61 -7.22 -4.69 -8.46
N ALA A 62 -6.70 -5.73 -9.12
CA ALA A 62 -6.73 -5.84 -10.58
C ALA A 62 -8.17 -5.87 -11.09
N GLU A 63 -9.03 -6.67 -10.46
CA GLU A 63 -10.45 -6.74 -10.80
C GLU A 63 -11.17 -5.40 -10.59
N LEU A 64 -10.89 -4.71 -9.48
CA LEU A 64 -11.49 -3.40 -9.18
C LEU A 64 -11.08 -2.35 -10.22
N ARG A 65 -9.81 -2.37 -10.65
CA ARG A 65 -9.32 -1.48 -11.71
C ARG A 65 -10.05 -1.74 -13.03
N LEU A 66 -10.20 -3.01 -13.42
CA LEU A 66 -10.96 -3.38 -14.63
C LEU A 66 -12.41 -2.90 -14.56
N LYS A 67 -13.10 -3.11 -13.43
CA LYS A 67 -14.48 -2.63 -13.22
C LYS A 67 -14.60 -1.11 -13.37
N ARG A 68 -13.63 -0.35 -12.88
CA ARG A 68 -13.60 1.12 -13.03
C ARG A 68 -13.47 1.55 -14.49
N PHE A 69 -12.65 0.85 -15.28
CA PHE A 69 -12.50 1.17 -16.70
C PHE A 69 -13.70 0.73 -17.56
N HIS A 70 -14.46 -0.27 -17.11
CA HIS A 70 -15.69 -0.71 -17.78
C HIS A 70 -16.95 0.06 -17.38
N LEU A 71 -16.87 0.92 -16.36
CA LEU A 71 -17.96 1.85 -16.05
C LEU A 71 -17.94 3.01 -17.07
N PRO A 72 -19.01 3.23 -17.85
CA PRO A 72 -19.10 4.43 -18.67
C PRO A 72 -19.01 5.65 -17.74
N SER A 73 -18.20 6.63 -18.15
CA SER A 73 -18.03 7.92 -17.48
C SER A 73 -19.36 8.70 -17.44
N PHE A 74 -20.26 8.35 -16.52
CA PHE A 74 -21.40 9.18 -16.14
C PHE A 74 -21.03 9.98 -14.88
N ALA A 75 -20.18 10.99 -15.06
CA ALA A 75 -20.02 12.07 -14.11
C ALA A 75 -19.64 13.37 -14.84
N SER A 76 -20.36 13.66 -15.92
CA SER A 76 -20.56 15.02 -16.42
C SER A 76 -22.06 15.30 -16.40
N THR A 77 -22.64 15.43 -15.20
CA THR A 77 -23.94 16.09 -15.07
C THR A 77 -23.67 17.50 -14.59
N SER A 78 -23.43 18.38 -15.56
CA SER A 78 -23.87 19.77 -15.48
C SER A 78 -25.39 19.77 -15.44
N MET A 79 -25.99 20.47 -14.47
CA MET A 79 -27.37 20.97 -14.35
C MET A 79 -27.51 21.34 -12.87
N GLU A 80 -27.81 22.55 -12.41
CA GLU A 80 -28.21 23.87 -12.94
C GLU A 80 -27.72 24.93 -11.93
#